data_AF-C9JG98-F1
#
_entry.id   AF-C9JG98-F1
#
_cell.length_a   1.000
_cell.length_b   1.000
_cell.length_c   1.000
_cell.angle_alpha   90.00
_cell.angle_beta   90.00
_cell.angle_gamma   90.00
#
_symmetry.space_group_name_H-M   'P 1'
#
loop_
_entity.id
_entity.type
_entity.pdbx_description
1 polymer ?
#
loop_
_entity_poly.entity_id
_entity_poly.type
_entity_poly.pdbx_seq_one_letter_code
_entity_poly.pdbx_strand_id
1 'polypeptide(L)'
;MELRSYQWEVIMPALEGKNIIIWLPTGAGKTRAAAYVAKRHLETVDGAKVVVLVNRVHLVTQHGEEFRRMLDGRWTVTTLSGDMGPRAGFGHLARCHDLLICTAELLQMALTSPEEEEHVELTVFSLIVVDECHHTHKDTVYNVIMSQYLELKLQRAQPLPQVLGLTASPGTGGASKLDGAINHVLQLCANLDTWCIMSPQNCCPQLQEHSQQPCKQYNLCHRRSQDPFGDLLKKLMDQIHDHLEMPELSRKFGTQMYEQQVVKLSEAAALAGLQEQRVYALHLRRYNDALLIHDTVRAVDA
;
A
#
# COMPACT_ATOMS: atom_id res chain seq x y z
N MET A 1 25.56 6.86 12.67
CA MET A 1 24.34 6.42 13.40
C MET A 1 24.46 4.93 13.69
N GLU A 2 24.24 4.49 14.93
CA GLU A 2 24.35 3.07 15.31
C GLU A 2 23.00 2.35 15.25
N LEU A 3 23.04 1.06 14.86
CA LEU A 3 21.90 0.15 14.91
C LEU A 3 21.76 -0.45 16.31
N ARG A 4 20.51 -0.74 16.69
CA ARG A 4 20.19 -1.47 17.93
C ARG A 4 20.43 -2.97 17.73
N SER A 5 20.58 -3.70 18.83
CA SER A 5 20.88 -5.15 18.79
C SER A 5 19.81 -5.94 18.04
N TYR A 6 18.52 -5.65 18.26
CA TYR A 6 17.44 -6.31 17.49
C TYR A 6 17.44 -5.96 16.00
N GLN A 7 17.98 -4.80 15.61
CA GLN A 7 18.12 -4.41 14.21
C GLN A 7 19.27 -5.17 13.56
N TRP A 8 20.39 -5.31 14.29
CA TRP A 8 21.51 -6.14 13.87
C TRP A 8 21.08 -7.58 13.63
N GLU A 9 20.32 -8.16 14.56
CA GLU A 9 19.86 -9.55 14.47
C GLU A 9 19.09 -9.85 13.18
N VAL A 10 18.19 -8.95 12.76
CA VAL A 10 17.33 -9.20 11.59
C VAL A 10 17.98 -8.92 10.25
N ILE A 11 19.08 -8.15 10.20
CA ILE A 11 19.74 -7.81 8.93
C ILE A 11 20.86 -8.77 8.54
N MET A 12 21.33 -9.64 9.44
CA MET A 12 22.51 -10.48 9.18
C MET A 12 22.43 -11.24 7.84
N PRO A 13 21.34 -11.94 7.48
CA PRO A 13 21.28 -12.63 6.20
C PRO A 13 21.24 -11.68 5.00
N ALA A 14 20.70 -10.47 5.15
CA ALA A 14 20.76 -9.47 4.08
C ALA A 14 22.20 -8.98 3.84
N LEU A 15 23.02 -8.86 4.89
CA LEU A 15 24.44 -8.53 4.75
C LEU A 15 25.24 -9.65 4.04
N GLU A 16 24.74 -10.88 4.05
CA GLU A 16 25.27 -12.03 3.32
C GLU A 16 24.69 -12.16 1.89
N GLY A 17 23.92 -11.18 1.43
CA GLY A 17 23.32 -11.18 0.09
C GLY A 17 22.06 -12.05 -0.05
N LYS A 18 21.42 -12.48 1.05
CA LYS A 18 20.15 -13.24 0.99
C LYS A 18 18.96 -12.32 0.81
N ASN A 19 17.98 -12.77 0.04
CA ASN A 19 16.68 -12.11 -0.08
C ASN A 19 15.87 -12.36 1.19
N ILE A 20 15.47 -11.32 1.91
CA ILE A 20 14.73 -11.47 3.16
C ILE A 20 13.58 -10.48 3.29
N ILE A 21 12.65 -10.81 4.18
CA ILE A 21 11.66 -9.86 4.69
C ILE A 21 12.03 -9.52 6.13
N ILE A 22 12.31 -8.26 6.43
CA ILE A 22 12.45 -7.76 7.80
C ILE A 22 11.05 -7.52 8.37
N TRP A 23 10.71 -8.31 9.38
CA TRP A 23 9.48 -8.20 10.15
C TRP A 23 9.76 -7.59 11.51
N LEU A 24 9.48 -6.28 11.63
CA LEU A 24 9.64 -5.51 12.87
C LEU A 24 8.44 -4.58 13.09
N PRO A 25 8.01 -4.32 14.34
CA PRO A 25 6.92 -3.41 14.64
C PRO A 25 7.07 -2.00 14.03
N THR A 26 5.95 -1.28 13.91
CA THR A 26 5.96 0.14 13.53
C THR A 26 6.77 0.94 14.55
N GLY A 27 7.62 1.85 14.08
CA GLY A 27 8.51 2.63 14.96
C GLY A 27 9.80 1.92 15.41
N ALA A 28 9.96 0.61 15.17
CA ALA A 28 11.18 -0.13 15.50
C ALA A 28 12.40 0.21 14.61
N GLY A 29 12.24 1.12 13.63
CA GLY A 29 13.33 1.59 12.78
C GLY A 29 13.72 0.63 11.66
N LYS A 30 12.73 0.00 10.99
CA LYS A 30 12.95 -0.80 9.76
C LYS A 30 13.74 -0.04 8.70
N THR A 31 13.36 1.20 8.42
CA THR A 31 14.03 2.08 7.45
C THR A 31 15.50 2.28 7.77
N ARG A 32 15.84 2.45 9.06
CA ARG A 32 17.23 2.59 9.51
C ARG A 32 18.05 1.31 9.26
N ALA A 33 17.47 0.16 9.57
CA ALA A 33 18.09 -1.13 9.31
C ALA A 33 18.32 -1.33 7.80
N ALA A 34 17.34 -0.99 6.97
CA ALA A 34 17.45 -1.04 5.51
C ALA A 34 18.52 -0.08 4.96
N ALA A 35 18.59 1.15 5.48
CA ALA A 35 19.61 2.10 5.09
C ALA A 35 21.03 1.61 5.42
N TYR A 36 21.21 0.89 6.54
CA TYR A 36 22.50 0.28 6.87
C TYR A 36 22.85 -0.88 5.92
N VAL A 37 21.87 -1.72 5.57
CA VAL A 37 22.07 -2.78 4.56
C VAL A 37 22.48 -2.16 3.22
N ALA A 38 21.77 -1.12 2.77
CA ALA A 38 22.11 -0.42 1.53
C ALA A 38 23.52 0.20 1.59
N LYS A 39 23.89 0.83 2.70
CA LYS A 39 25.26 1.33 2.91
C LYS A 39 26.30 0.23 2.75
N ARG A 40 26.11 -0.91 3.42
CA ARG A 40 27.05 -2.03 3.33
C ARG A 40 27.11 -2.62 1.94
N HIS A 41 25.96 -2.77 1.28
CA HIS A 41 25.88 -3.23 -0.10
C HIS A 41 26.67 -2.33 -1.05
N LEU A 42 26.52 -1.01 -0.93
CA LEU A 42 27.29 -0.03 -1.70
C LEU A 42 28.80 -0.01 -1.37
N GLU A 43 29.21 -0.46 -0.18
CA GLU A 43 30.62 -0.59 0.21
C GLU A 43 31.28 -1.87 -0.33
N THR A 44 30.51 -2.94 -0.54
CA THR A 44 31.05 -4.29 -0.80
C THR A 44 30.81 -4.80 -2.21
N VAL A 45 29.81 -4.28 -2.92
CA VAL A 45 29.47 -4.72 -4.27
C VAL A 45 30.02 -3.70 -5.29
N ASP A 46 30.83 -4.18 -6.22
CA ASP A 46 31.39 -3.34 -7.29
C ASP A 46 30.29 -2.89 -8.26
N GLY A 47 30.29 -1.60 -8.62
CA GLY A 47 29.24 -1.00 -9.45
C GLY A 47 27.83 -1.06 -8.83
N ALA A 48 27.72 -1.19 -7.51
CA ALA A 48 26.44 -1.32 -6.82
C ALA A 48 25.48 -0.17 -7.14
N LYS A 49 24.21 -0.54 -7.36
CA LYS A 49 23.11 0.38 -7.50
C LYS A 49 21.91 -0.09 -6.70
N VAL A 50 21.28 0.82 -5.96
CA VAL A 50 20.20 0.53 -5.02
C VAL A 50 18.95 1.31 -5.41
N VAL A 51 17.79 0.65 -5.37
CA VAL A 51 16.49 1.33 -5.45
C VAL A 51 15.65 1.02 -4.23
N VAL A 52 15.03 2.05 -3.66
CA VAL A 52 14.11 1.95 -2.52
C VAL A 52 12.73 2.36 -3.00
N LEU A 53 11.80 1.41 -2.95
CA LEU A 53 10.42 1.57 -3.36
C LEU A 53 9.54 1.89 -2.16
N VAL A 54 8.73 2.94 -2.29
CA VAL A 54 7.72 3.34 -1.30
C VAL A 54 6.33 3.40 -1.92
N ASN A 55 5.29 3.31 -1.09
CA ASN A 55 3.88 3.34 -1.52
C ASN A 55 3.22 4.72 -1.40
N ARG A 56 3.93 5.73 -0.88
CA ARG A 56 3.40 7.10 -0.66
C ARG A 56 4.46 8.15 -0.95
N VAL A 57 4.05 9.27 -1.56
CA VAL A 57 4.94 10.39 -1.92
C VAL A 57 5.70 10.96 -0.72
N HIS A 58 5.04 11.20 0.42
CA HIS A 58 5.71 11.76 1.60
C HIS A 58 6.83 10.86 2.17
N LEU A 59 6.75 9.54 1.94
CA LEU A 59 7.78 8.60 2.37
C LEU A 59 9.07 8.74 1.56
N VAL A 60 9.00 9.24 0.31
CA VAL A 60 10.18 9.49 -0.52
C VAL A 60 11.10 10.49 0.17
N THR A 61 10.55 11.62 0.63
CA THR A 61 11.33 12.67 1.31
C THR A 61 11.82 12.17 2.67
N GLN A 62 10.95 11.52 3.45
CA GLN A 62 11.29 11.00 4.78
C GLN A 62 12.43 9.98 4.74
N HIS A 63 12.32 8.97 3.86
CA HIS A 63 13.37 7.96 3.71
C HIS A 63 14.62 8.56 3.08
N GLY A 64 14.47 9.53 2.17
CA GLY A 64 15.60 10.29 1.61
C GLY A 64 16.45 10.96 2.68
N GLU A 65 15.86 11.53 3.73
CA GLU A 65 16.64 12.06 4.84
C GLU A 65 17.36 10.97 5.64
N GLU A 66 16.69 9.88 5.99
CA GLU A 66 17.28 8.78 6.78
C GLU A 66 18.43 8.10 6.02
N PHE A 67 18.25 7.83 4.72
CA PHE A 67 19.29 7.23 3.88
C PHE A 67 20.49 8.16 3.69
N ARG A 68 20.27 9.45 3.40
CA ARG A 68 21.38 10.43 3.28
C ARG A 68 22.18 10.53 4.58
N ARG A 69 21.50 10.55 5.74
CA ARG A 69 22.15 10.55 7.06
C ARG A 69 22.95 9.26 7.31
N MET A 70 22.48 8.10 6.84
CA MET A 70 23.18 6.83 7.03
C MET A 70 24.41 6.68 6.12
N LEU A 71 24.32 7.19 4.89
CA LEU A 71 25.34 7.07 3.85
C LEU A 71 26.50 8.06 4.02
N ASP A 72 26.38 9.04 4.92
CA ASP A 72 27.41 10.03 5.26
C ASP A 72 27.97 10.78 4.03
N GLY A 73 27.16 10.98 2.99
CA GLY A 73 27.53 11.72 1.77
C GLY A 73 28.53 11.02 0.84
N ARG A 74 28.88 9.75 1.10
CA ARG A 74 29.83 8.99 0.27
C ARG A 74 29.26 8.53 -1.09
N TRP A 75 27.95 8.44 -1.20
CA TRP A 75 27.24 8.02 -2.42
C TRP A 75 26.20 9.05 -2.84
N THR A 76 25.94 9.07 -4.13
CA THR A 76 24.94 9.94 -4.74
C THR A 76 23.53 9.37 -4.55
N VAL A 77 22.64 10.19 -3.96
CA VAL A 77 21.27 9.80 -3.62
C VAL A 77 20.29 10.73 -4.29
N THR A 78 19.36 10.19 -5.08
CA THR A 78 18.25 10.94 -5.67
C THR A 78 16.89 10.43 -5.20
N THR A 79 15.91 11.33 -5.20
CA THR A 79 14.53 11.09 -4.76
C THR A 79 13.59 11.47 -5.89
N LEU A 80 12.69 10.55 -6.27
CA LEU A 80 11.74 10.74 -7.36
C LEU A 80 10.31 10.49 -6.86
N SER A 81 9.41 11.42 -7.17
CA SER A 81 8.00 11.30 -6.81
C SER A 81 7.13 11.85 -7.94
N GLY A 82 5.85 11.45 -7.99
CA GLY A 82 4.92 11.85 -9.05
C GLY A 82 4.72 13.37 -9.18
N ASP A 83 5.05 14.13 -8.14
CA ASP A 83 4.96 15.60 -8.13
C ASP A 83 6.06 16.28 -8.99
N MET A 84 7.07 15.52 -9.45
CA MET A 84 8.16 16.02 -10.29
C MET A 84 7.74 16.25 -11.76
N GLY A 85 6.49 15.93 -12.13
CA GLY A 85 5.94 16.11 -13.47
C GLY A 85 6.27 14.96 -14.44
N PRO A 86 5.70 14.98 -15.66
CA PRO A 86 6.03 13.99 -16.69
C PRO A 86 7.49 14.13 -17.14
N ARG A 87 8.15 13.00 -17.38
CA ARG A 87 9.52 12.86 -17.90
C ARG A 87 10.64 13.42 -17.01
N ALA A 88 10.83 12.80 -15.84
CA ALA A 88 11.90 13.16 -14.93
C ALA A 88 13.30 12.67 -15.37
N GLY A 89 13.39 11.96 -16.50
CA GLY A 89 14.58 11.25 -16.95
C GLY A 89 14.92 10.11 -16.01
N PHE A 90 13.96 9.24 -15.66
CA PHE A 90 14.16 8.19 -14.65
C PHE A 90 15.38 7.33 -14.98
N GLY A 91 15.48 6.84 -16.21
CA GLY A 91 16.62 6.07 -16.70
C GLY A 91 17.94 6.83 -16.61
N HIS A 92 17.96 8.11 -17.00
CA HIS A 92 19.14 8.97 -16.86
C HIS A 92 19.56 9.14 -15.40
N LEU A 93 18.62 9.48 -14.52
CA LEU A 93 18.88 9.64 -13.08
C LEU A 93 19.33 8.34 -12.44
N ALA A 94 18.73 7.21 -12.83
CA ALA A 94 19.13 5.88 -12.38
C ALA A 94 20.57 5.58 -12.78
N ARG A 95 21.02 5.97 -13.98
CA ARG A 95 22.41 5.80 -14.43
C ARG A 95 23.38 6.68 -13.65
N CYS A 96 23.01 7.93 -13.36
CA CYS A 96 23.88 8.92 -12.72
C CYS A 96 23.97 8.84 -11.19
N HIS A 97 23.11 8.07 -10.52
CA HIS A 97 23.07 7.96 -9.06
C HIS A 97 23.30 6.54 -8.57
N ASP A 98 23.90 6.40 -7.38
CA ASP A 98 24.16 5.12 -6.72
C ASP A 98 22.90 4.58 -6.03
N LEU A 99 22.08 5.48 -5.47
CA LEU A 99 20.84 5.13 -4.78
C LEU A 99 19.67 6.01 -5.21
N LEU A 100 18.56 5.35 -5.52
CA LEU A 100 17.29 6.00 -5.86
C LEU A 100 16.21 5.64 -4.84
N ILE A 101 15.41 6.63 -4.47
CA ILE A 101 14.22 6.43 -3.64
C ILE A 101 13.02 6.96 -4.42
N CYS A 102 12.06 6.10 -4.72
CA CYS A 102 10.92 6.47 -5.54
C CYS A 102 9.63 5.75 -5.15
N THR A 103 8.50 6.30 -5.61
CA THR A 103 7.24 5.57 -5.56
C THR A 103 7.28 4.40 -6.54
N ALA A 104 6.66 3.28 -6.18
CA ALA A 104 6.62 2.06 -6.99
C ALA A 104 6.18 2.32 -8.44
N GLU A 105 5.19 3.19 -8.60
CA GLU A 105 4.58 3.55 -9.89
C GLU A 105 5.62 4.12 -10.85
N LEU A 106 6.57 4.94 -10.37
CA LEU A 106 7.59 5.53 -11.22
C LEU A 106 8.57 4.49 -11.75
N LEU A 107 8.99 3.52 -10.91
CA LEU A 107 9.82 2.43 -11.40
C LEU A 107 9.04 1.56 -12.40
N GLN A 108 7.77 1.23 -12.14
CA GLN A 108 6.97 0.43 -13.07
C GLN A 108 6.80 1.11 -14.43
N MET A 109 6.58 2.43 -14.45
CA MET A 109 6.54 3.21 -15.68
C MET A 109 7.89 3.21 -16.40
N ALA A 110 8.99 3.38 -15.67
CA ALA A 110 10.34 3.37 -16.23
C ALA A 110 10.72 1.99 -16.83
N LEU A 111 10.30 0.88 -16.22
CA LEU A 111 10.55 -0.48 -16.72
C LEU A 111 9.81 -0.79 -18.03
N THR A 112 8.75 -0.05 -18.34
CA THR A 112 7.91 -0.25 -19.53
C THR A 112 8.02 0.88 -20.55
N SER A 113 8.89 1.86 -20.28
CA SER A 113 9.01 3.05 -21.13
C SER A 113 9.77 2.73 -22.44
N PRO A 114 9.25 3.14 -23.60
CA PRO A 114 10.00 3.04 -24.85
C PRO A 114 11.03 4.16 -25.02
N GLU A 115 11.01 5.20 -24.19
CA GLU A 115 11.90 6.36 -24.28
C GLU A 115 13.23 6.08 -23.56
N GLU A 116 14.37 6.15 -24.26
CA GLU A 116 15.70 5.78 -23.72
C GLU A 116 16.11 6.59 -22.47
N GLU A 117 15.68 7.85 -22.38
CA GLU A 117 15.95 8.71 -21.21
C GLU A 117 15.17 8.29 -19.96
N GLU A 118 14.03 7.63 -20.13
CA GLU A 118 13.17 7.13 -19.05
C GLU A 118 13.41 5.65 -18.76
N HIS A 119 13.74 4.86 -19.78
CA HIS A 119 13.83 3.41 -19.67
C HIS A 119 14.93 2.95 -18.72
N VAL A 120 14.60 1.96 -17.90
CA VAL A 120 15.54 1.28 -17.01
C VAL A 120 15.21 -0.21 -17.00
N GLU A 121 16.22 -1.05 -16.85
CA GLU A 121 16.06 -2.49 -16.66
C GLU A 121 16.24 -2.86 -15.19
N LEU A 122 15.54 -3.89 -14.70
CA LEU A 122 15.73 -4.36 -13.32
C LEU A 122 17.17 -4.81 -13.03
N THR A 123 17.87 -5.33 -14.04
CA THR A 123 19.26 -5.81 -13.97
C THR A 123 20.28 -4.69 -13.75
N VAL A 124 19.89 -3.42 -13.94
CA VAL A 124 20.72 -2.26 -13.60
C VAL A 124 20.85 -2.09 -12.07
N PHE A 125 19.89 -2.61 -11.31
CA PHE A 125 19.93 -2.59 -9.85
C PHE A 125 20.60 -3.85 -9.31
N SER A 126 21.31 -3.68 -8.20
CA SER A 126 21.94 -4.75 -7.44
C SER A 126 21.24 -5.03 -6.10
N LEU A 127 20.40 -4.09 -5.63
CA LEU A 127 19.55 -4.24 -4.44
C LEU A 127 18.24 -3.46 -4.66
N ILE A 128 17.12 -4.12 -4.41
CA ILE A 128 15.78 -3.52 -4.34
C ILE A 128 15.31 -3.61 -2.88
N VAL A 129 15.01 -2.46 -2.29
CA VAL A 129 14.35 -2.37 -0.99
C VAL A 129 12.87 -2.06 -1.22
N VAL A 130 11.98 -2.90 -0.71
CA VAL A 130 10.52 -2.73 -0.84
C VAL A 130 9.95 -2.35 0.52
N ASP A 131 9.59 -1.07 0.70
CA ASP A 131 8.95 -0.60 1.93
C ASP A 131 7.46 -0.94 1.94
N GLU A 132 6.94 -1.27 3.12
CA GLU A 132 5.59 -1.84 3.30
C GLU A 132 5.31 -3.00 2.32
N CYS A 133 6.25 -3.95 2.26
CA CYS A 133 6.27 -5.05 1.30
C CYS A 133 5.07 -6.00 1.41
N HIS A 134 4.24 -5.89 2.46
CA HIS A 134 2.99 -6.64 2.56
C HIS A 134 1.98 -6.26 1.44
N HIS A 135 2.20 -5.14 0.75
CA HIS A 135 1.48 -4.78 -0.45
C HIS A 135 1.87 -5.58 -1.70
N THR A 136 2.93 -6.39 -1.68
CA THR A 136 3.36 -7.21 -2.84
C THR A 136 2.46 -8.44 -3.04
N HIS A 137 1.23 -8.19 -3.48
CA HIS A 137 0.22 -9.23 -3.77
C HIS A 137 -0.74 -8.79 -4.88
N LYS A 138 -1.41 -9.75 -5.54
CA LYS A 138 -2.40 -9.50 -6.61
C LYS A 138 -1.83 -8.58 -7.71
N ASP A 139 -2.63 -7.66 -8.23
CA ASP A 139 -2.27 -6.76 -9.32
C ASP A 139 -1.71 -5.41 -8.82
N THR A 140 -1.13 -5.40 -7.61
CA THR A 140 -0.47 -4.21 -7.08
C THR A 140 0.83 -3.93 -7.82
N VAL A 141 1.24 -2.66 -7.84
CA VAL A 141 2.44 -2.20 -8.55
C VAL A 141 3.70 -2.91 -8.07
N TYR A 142 3.86 -3.12 -6.76
CA TYR A 142 4.97 -3.92 -6.23
C TYR A 142 4.97 -5.34 -6.78
N ASN A 143 3.81 -6.00 -6.85
CA ASN A 143 3.75 -7.36 -7.36
C ASN A 143 4.03 -7.41 -8.87
N VAL A 144 3.61 -6.41 -9.65
CA VAL A 144 3.95 -6.30 -11.07
C VAL A 144 5.47 -6.21 -11.28
N ILE A 145 6.15 -5.35 -10.51
CA ILE A 145 7.63 -5.23 -10.56
C ILE A 145 8.29 -6.56 -10.19
N MET A 146 7.83 -7.18 -9.10
CA MET A 146 8.41 -8.45 -8.64
C MET A 146 8.07 -9.63 -9.55
N SER A 147 6.94 -9.63 -10.26
CA SER A 147 6.63 -10.62 -11.29
C SER A 147 7.61 -10.55 -12.44
N GLN A 148 7.98 -9.34 -12.91
CA GLN A 148 9.05 -9.18 -13.90
C GLN A 148 10.40 -9.70 -13.39
N TYR A 149 10.73 -9.42 -12.13
CA TYR A 149 11.92 -10.00 -11.48
C TYR A 149 11.89 -11.55 -11.50
N LEU A 150 10.75 -12.16 -11.15
CA LEU A 150 10.60 -13.62 -11.13
C LEU A 150 10.65 -14.22 -12.54
N GLU A 151 10.09 -13.55 -13.54
CA GLU A 151 10.21 -13.95 -14.95
C GLU A 151 11.67 -13.98 -15.40
N LEU A 152 12.44 -12.92 -15.12
CA LEU A 152 13.88 -12.87 -15.38
C LEU A 152 14.62 -14.00 -14.65
N LYS A 153 14.26 -14.28 -13.40
CA LYS A 153 14.83 -15.40 -12.62
C LYS A 153 14.55 -16.76 -13.26
N LEU A 154 13.32 -17.01 -13.70
CA LEU A 154 12.92 -18.26 -14.37
C LEU A 154 13.62 -18.42 -15.72
N GLN A 155 13.87 -17.32 -16.42
CA GLN A 155 14.67 -17.28 -17.65
C GLN A 155 16.19 -17.37 -17.40
N ARG A 156 16.62 -17.45 -16.13
CA ARG A 156 18.03 -17.50 -15.70
C ARG A 156 18.83 -16.27 -16.13
N ALA A 157 18.17 -15.12 -16.27
CA ALA A 157 18.87 -13.85 -16.44
C ALA A 157 19.73 -13.55 -15.21
N GLN A 158 20.94 -13.03 -15.44
CA GLN A 158 21.89 -12.64 -14.42
C GLN A 158 22.64 -11.39 -14.88
N PRO A 159 23.03 -10.48 -13.96
CA PRO A 159 22.74 -10.51 -12.53
C PRO A 159 21.29 -10.08 -12.22
N LEU A 160 20.77 -10.52 -11.07
CA LEU A 160 19.51 -10.05 -10.50
C LEU A 160 19.76 -9.30 -9.19
N PRO A 161 18.97 -8.27 -8.86
CA PRO A 161 19.12 -7.54 -7.61
C PRO A 161 18.77 -8.43 -6.41
N GLN A 162 19.49 -8.22 -5.30
CA GLN A 162 19.03 -8.69 -3.99
C GLN A 162 17.69 -8.02 -3.63
N VAL A 163 16.80 -8.71 -2.95
CA VAL A 163 15.49 -8.20 -2.53
C VAL A 163 15.41 -8.09 -1.00
N LEU A 164 15.11 -6.89 -0.51
CA LEU A 164 14.90 -6.61 0.91
C LEU A 164 13.49 -6.06 1.14
N GLY A 165 12.58 -6.90 1.64
CA GLY A 165 11.23 -6.49 2.02
C GLY A 165 11.18 -5.94 3.44
N LEU A 166 10.41 -4.87 3.68
CA LEU A 166 10.20 -4.30 5.02
C LEU A 166 8.70 -4.32 5.34
N THR A 167 8.29 -4.88 6.48
CA THR A 167 6.89 -4.79 6.92
C THR A 167 6.75 -4.90 8.44
N ALA A 168 5.75 -4.22 9.00
CA ALA A 168 5.30 -4.47 10.37
C ALA A 168 4.33 -5.65 10.46
N SER A 169 3.61 -5.92 9.38
CA SER A 169 2.49 -6.86 9.37
C SER A 169 2.36 -7.49 7.99
N PRO A 170 2.80 -8.76 7.80
CA PRO A 170 2.53 -9.52 6.58
C PRO A 170 1.04 -9.70 6.29
N GLY A 171 0.21 -9.68 7.33
CA GLY A 171 -1.25 -9.89 7.25
C GLY A 171 -1.64 -11.35 7.08
N THR A 172 -2.93 -11.61 6.87
CA THR A 172 -3.50 -12.96 6.67
C THR A 172 -4.27 -13.09 5.35
N GLY A 173 -4.27 -12.07 4.50
CA GLY A 173 -5.02 -12.08 3.23
C GLY A 173 -6.54 -12.15 3.41
N GLY A 174 -7.06 -11.79 4.58
CA GLY A 174 -8.47 -11.95 4.93
C GLY A 174 -8.84 -13.38 5.40
N ALA A 175 -7.87 -14.28 5.50
CA ALA A 175 -8.11 -15.61 6.04
C ALA A 175 -8.45 -15.54 7.55
N SER A 176 -9.50 -16.26 7.92
CA SER A 176 -9.92 -16.47 9.31
C SER A 176 -9.42 -17.80 9.90
N LYS A 177 -8.76 -18.63 9.08
CA LYS A 177 -8.21 -19.94 9.45
C LYS A 177 -6.69 -19.94 9.28
N LEU A 178 -6.02 -20.77 10.08
CA LEU A 178 -4.55 -20.88 10.10
C LEU A 178 -3.98 -21.24 8.72
N ASP A 179 -4.52 -22.27 8.04
CA ASP A 179 -4.00 -22.71 6.74
C ASP A 179 -4.05 -21.59 5.68
N GLY A 180 -5.13 -20.79 5.69
CA GLY A 180 -5.26 -19.64 4.80
C GLY A 180 -4.23 -18.55 5.12
N ALA A 181 -3.96 -18.30 6.41
CA ALA A 181 -2.93 -17.36 6.83
C ALA A 181 -1.52 -17.84 6.45
N ILE A 182 -1.22 -19.14 6.62
CA ILE A 182 0.04 -19.74 6.19
C ILE A 182 0.22 -19.57 4.69
N ASN A 183 -0.79 -19.92 3.88
CA ASN A 183 -0.73 -19.77 2.43
C ASN A 183 -0.52 -18.31 2.01
N HIS A 184 -1.15 -17.35 2.70
CA HIS A 184 -0.93 -15.93 2.44
C HIS A 184 0.52 -15.51 2.70
N VAL A 185 1.10 -15.92 3.83
CA VAL A 185 2.51 -15.61 4.16
C VAL A 185 3.47 -16.28 3.17
N LEU A 186 3.22 -17.54 2.80
CA LEU A 186 4.03 -18.24 1.79
C LEU A 186 3.92 -17.57 0.42
N GLN A 187 2.74 -17.11 0.02
CA GLN A 187 2.56 -16.37 -1.23
C GLN A 187 3.35 -15.06 -1.22
N LEU A 188 3.33 -14.33 -0.10
CA LEU A 188 4.14 -13.11 0.04
C LEU A 188 5.64 -13.42 -0.10
N CYS A 189 6.13 -14.49 0.54
CA CYS A 189 7.51 -14.94 0.40
C CYS A 189 7.84 -15.31 -1.05
N ALA A 190 6.94 -16.01 -1.75
CA ALA A 190 7.13 -16.38 -3.15
C ALA A 190 7.21 -15.14 -4.06
N ASN A 191 6.32 -14.17 -3.85
CA ASN A 191 6.28 -12.93 -4.63
C ASN A 191 7.57 -12.11 -4.46
N LEU A 192 8.13 -12.05 -3.24
CA LEU A 192 9.37 -11.32 -2.95
C LEU A 192 10.64 -12.16 -3.10
N ASP A 193 10.54 -13.37 -3.63
CA ASP A 193 11.67 -14.32 -3.75
C ASP A 193 12.46 -14.50 -2.45
N THR A 194 11.72 -14.63 -1.34
CA THR A 194 12.24 -14.55 0.02
C THR A 194 12.87 -15.85 0.47
N TRP A 195 14.11 -15.79 0.95
CA TRP A 195 14.80 -16.90 1.61
C TRP A 195 14.31 -17.11 3.04
N CYS A 196 14.13 -16.02 3.81
CA CYS A 196 13.62 -16.10 5.18
C CYS A 196 12.91 -14.79 5.60
N ILE A 197 11.91 -14.93 6.47
CA ILE A 197 11.33 -13.80 7.21
C ILE A 197 12.13 -13.63 8.51
N MET A 198 12.74 -12.47 8.67
CA MET A 198 13.59 -12.13 9.80
C MET A 198 12.82 -11.32 10.85
N SER A 199 12.71 -11.87 12.06
CA SER A 199 12.19 -11.19 13.24
C SER A 199 13.12 -11.45 14.44
N PRO A 200 13.20 -10.54 15.43
CA PRO A 200 14.08 -10.74 16.58
C PRO A 200 13.66 -12.00 17.35
N GLN A 201 14.64 -12.84 17.68
CA GLN A 201 14.46 -14.03 18.51
C GLN A 201 15.15 -13.83 19.85
N ASN A 202 16.39 -13.33 19.83
CA ASN A 202 17.24 -13.15 21.00
C ASN A 202 17.08 -11.76 21.62
N CYS A 203 16.79 -10.74 20.82
CA CYS A 203 16.70 -9.34 21.28
C CYS A 203 15.26 -8.86 21.57
N CYS A 204 14.31 -9.79 21.78
CA CYS A 204 12.91 -9.47 22.10
C CYS A 204 12.73 -8.51 23.30
N PRO A 205 13.46 -8.65 24.43
CA PRO A 205 13.30 -7.74 25.57
C PRO A 205 13.66 -6.29 25.23
N GLN A 206 14.78 -6.09 24.52
CA GLN A 206 15.22 -4.76 24.07
C GLN A 206 14.20 -4.10 23.13
N LEU A 207 13.57 -4.90 22.25
CA LEU A 207 12.52 -4.41 21.37
C LEU A 207 11.28 -3.96 22.16
N GLN A 208 10.86 -4.73 23.17
CA GLN A 208 9.68 -4.41 23.99
C GLN A 208 9.87 -3.12 24.79
N GLU A 209 11.07 -2.87 25.33
CA GLU A 209 11.40 -1.62 26.03
C GLU A 209 11.28 -0.39 25.11
N HIS A 210 11.69 -0.53 23.85
CA HIS A 210 11.68 0.56 22.88
C HIS A 210 10.33 0.77 22.19
N SER A 211 9.51 -0.28 22.07
CA SER A 211 8.25 -0.27 21.32
C SER A 211 7.08 -0.49 22.27
N GLN A 212 6.81 0.51 23.12
CA GLN A 212 5.65 0.47 24.02
C GLN A 212 4.35 0.52 23.22
N GLN A 213 3.46 -0.44 23.48
CA GLN A 213 2.16 -0.50 22.82
C GLN A 213 1.18 0.47 23.48
N PRO A 214 0.40 1.25 22.71
CA PRO A 214 -0.63 2.10 23.26
C PRO A 214 -1.74 1.26 23.91
N CYS A 215 -2.36 1.79 24.96
CA CYS A 215 -3.52 1.16 25.59
C CYS A 215 -4.74 1.26 24.66
N LYS A 216 -5.35 0.12 24.32
CA LYS A 216 -6.54 0.07 23.47
C LYS A 216 -7.80 0.34 24.29
N GLN A 217 -8.58 1.35 23.89
CA GLN A 217 -9.85 1.71 24.53
C GLN A 217 -10.99 1.64 23.53
N TYR A 218 -12.18 1.23 23.99
CA TYR A 218 -13.39 1.12 23.19
C TYR A 218 -14.45 2.09 23.70
N ASN A 219 -14.63 3.20 22.99
CA ASN A 219 -15.68 4.18 23.30
C ASN A 219 -16.91 3.86 22.45
N LEU A 220 -17.78 3.00 22.99
CA LEU A 220 -18.99 2.56 22.29
C LEU A 220 -20.06 3.65 22.37
N CYS A 221 -20.61 4.05 21.23
CA CYS A 221 -21.74 4.96 21.15
C CYS A 221 -23.05 4.18 21.03
N HIS A 222 -24.12 4.73 21.62
CA HIS A 222 -25.48 4.21 21.44
C HIS A 222 -26.16 4.91 20.27
N ARG A 223 -27.13 4.22 19.67
CA ARG A 223 -28.03 4.86 18.69
C ARG A 223 -28.80 6.01 19.34
N ARG A 224 -29.14 7.00 18.53
CA ARG A 224 -29.99 8.12 18.95
C ARG A 224 -31.33 7.57 19.45
N SER A 225 -31.80 8.07 20.59
CA SER A 225 -33.14 7.74 21.11
C SER A 225 -34.25 8.35 20.27
N GLN A 226 -33.98 9.47 19.62
CA GLN A 226 -34.87 10.15 18.70
C GLN A 226 -34.07 10.63 17.49
N ASP A 227 -34.62 10.41 16.29
CA ASP A 227 -34.01 10.84 15.04
C ASP A 227 -35.04 11.49 14.10
N PRO A 228 -35.61 12.64 14.49
CA PRO A 228 -36.67 13.29 13.72
C PRO A 228 -36.22 13.71 12.31
N PHE A 229 -34.93 14.02 12.13
CA PHE A 229 -34.36 14.34 10.82
C PHE A 229 -34.31 13.10 9.93
N GLY A 230 -33.73 12.00 10.41
CA GLY A 230 -33.70 10.73 9.66
C GLY A 230 -35.10 10.20 9.37
N ASP A 231 -36.03 10.33 10.31
CA ASP A 231 -37.43 9.93 10.13
C ASP A 231 -38.14 10.78 9.07
N LEU A 232 -37.84 12.08 8.98
CA LEU A 232 -38.36 12.94 7.92
C LEU A 232 -37.83 12.53 6.54
N LEU A 233 -36.52 12.27 6.41
CA LEU A 233 -35.93 11.84 5.14
C LEU A 233 -36.53 10.50 4.69
N LYS A 234 -36.71 9.53 5.59
CA LYS A 234 -37.34 8.24 5.28
C LYS A 234 -38.78 8.42 4.78
N LYS A 235 -39.56 9.32 5.40
CA LYS A 235 -40.92 9.64 4.93
C LYS A 235 -40.92 10.25 3.52
N LEU A 236 -39.99 11.15 3.22
CA LEU A 236 -39.86 11.72 1.88
C LEU A 236 -39.46 10.65 0.85
N MET A 237 -38.57 9.73 1.22
CA MET A 237 -38.21 8.60 0.37
C MET A 237 -39.41 7.67 0.13
N ASP A 238 -40.18 7.34 1.18
CA ASP A 238 -41.42 6.56 1.04
C ASP A 238 -42.42 7.22 0.08
N GLN A 239 -42.60 8.55 0.15
CA GLN A 239 -43.46 9.27 -0.79
C GLN A 239 -43.00 9.15 -2.24
N ILE A 240 -41.68 9.18 -2.48
CA ILE A 240 -41.12 8.99 -3.82
C ILE A 240 -41.33 7.53 -4.29
N HIS A 241 -41.19 6.55 -3.38
CA HIS A 241 -41.52 5.15 -3.68
C HIS A 241 -42.98 4.95 -4.03
N ASP A 242 -43.91 5.61 -3.35
CA ASP A 242 -45.33 5.43 -3.61
C ASP A 242 -45.78 6.14 -4.90
N HIS A 243 -45.03 7.14 -5.37
CA HIS A 243 -45.32 7.86 -6.62
C HIS A 243 -44.93 7.07 -7.88
N LEU A 244 -43.96 6.16 -7.77
CA LEU A 244 -43.53 5.29 -8.87
C LEU A 244 -43.90 3.86 -8.56
N GLU A 245 -44.45 3.12 -9.52
CA GLU A 245 -44.53 1.66 -9.38
C GLU A 245 -43.12 1.05 -9.46
N MET A 246 -42.41 0.98 -8.32
CA MET A 246 -41.09 0.38 -8.15
C MET A 246 -41.14 -0.86 -7.24
N PRO A 247 -41.75 -1.98 -7.68
CA PRO A 247 -41.99 -3.14 -6.83
C PRO A 247 -40.73 -3.89 -6.36
N GLU A 248 -39.56 -3.61 -6.95
CA GLU A 248 -38.33 -4.38 -6.71
C GLU A 248 -37.36 -3.76 -5.68
N LEU A 249 -37.58 -2.53 -5.23
CA LEU A 249 -36.69 -1.86 -4.28
C LEU A 249 -37.03 -2.24 -2.82
N SER A 250 -36.01 -2.52 -2.01
CA SER A 250 -36.22 -2.65 -0.56
C SER A 250 -36.49 -1.28 0.07
N ARG A 251 -37.29 -1.23 1.15
CA ARG A 251 -37.48 0.00 1.95
C ARG A 251 -36.47 0.15 3.10
N LYS A 252 -35.29 -0.44 2.97
CA LYS A 252 -34.22 -0.37 3.97
C LYS A 252 -33.33 0.86 3.75
N PHE A 253 -33.91 2.05 3.92
CA PHE A 253 -33.24 3.33 3.70
C PHE A 253 -32.06 3.57 4.66
N GLY A 254 -31.11 4.39 4.23
CA GLY A 254 -29.88 4.69 4.96
C GLY A 254 -28.92 3.50 5.00
N THR A 255 -28.91 2.66 3.96
CA THR A 255 -28.04 1.48 3.89
C THR A 255 -27.29 1.43 2.56
N GLN A 256 -26.09 0.85 2.58
CA GLN A 256 -25.31 0.59 1.37
C GLN A 256 -26.02 -0.39 0.42
N MET A 257 -26.79 -1.33 0.97
CA MET A 257 -27.60 -2.25 0.17
C MET A 257 -28.67 -1.52 -0.64
N TYR A 258 -29.37 -0.56 -0.03
CA TYR A 258 -30.36 0.26 -0.72
C TYR A 258 -29.70 1.16 -1.77
N GLU A 259 -28.55 1.77 -1.47
CA GLU A 259 -27.78 2.56 -2.45
C GLU A 259 -27.49 1.74 -3.73
N GLN A 260 -27.00 0.50 -3.59
CA GLN A 260 -26.73 -0.39 -4.72
C GLN A 260 -27.97 -0.68 -5.56
N GLN A 261 -29.12 -0.89 -4.92
CA GLN A 261 -30.38 -1.15 -5.63
C GLN A 261 -30.83 0.05 -6.45
N VAL A 262 -30.75 1.26 -5.87
CA VAL A 262 -31.15 2.50 -6.55
C VAL A 262 -30.19 2.86 -7.69
N VAL A 263 -28.89 2.62 -7.54
CA VAL A 263 -27.91 2.81 -8.63
C VAL A 263 -28.21 1.88 -9.81
N LYS A 264 -28.42 0.58 -9.56
CA LYS A 264 -28.79 -0.39 -10.60
C LYS A 264 -30.09 -0.01 -11.31
N LEU A 265 -31.07 0.48 -10.56
CA LEU A 265 -32.32 0.97 -11.13
C LEU A 265 -32.10 2.19 -12.03
N SER A 266 -31.29 3.15 -11.60
CA SER A 266 -30.93 4.32 -12.42
C SER A 266 -30.23 3.91 -13.71
N GLU A 267 -29.36 2.92 -13.68
CA GLU A 267 -28.67 2.39 -14.87
C GLU A 267 -29.65 1.69 -15.81
N ALA A 268 -30.52 0.82 -15.28
CA ALA A 268 -31.55 0.13 -16.06
C ALA A 268 -32.53 1.11 -16.72
N ALA A 269 -32.99 2.13 -15.97
CA ALA A 269 -33.87 3.16 -16.49
C ALA A 269 -33.19 4.01 -17.59
N ALA A 270 -31.88 4.29 -17.46
CA ALA A 270 -31.12 4.98 -18.49
C ALA A 270 -31.04 4.18 -19.79
N LEU A 271 -30.79 2.87 -19.70
CA LEU A 271 -30.75 1.97 -20.86
C LEU A 271 -32.12 1.79 -21.51
N ALA A 272 -33.19 1.77 -20.72
CA ALA A 272 -34.57 1.63 -21.19
C ALA A 272 -35.20 2.94 -21.70
N GLY A 273 -34.49 4.08 -21.62
CA GLY A 273 -35.02 5.39 -22.00
C GLY A 273 -36.09 5.95 -21.06
N LEU A 274 -36.21 5.40 -19.85
CA LEU A 274 -37.20 5.79 -18.83
C LEU A 274 -36.68 6.98 -18.02
N GLN A 275 -36.76 8.18 -18.60
CA GLN A 275 -36.17 9.40 -18.04
C GLN A 275 -36.71 9.73 -16.64
N GLU A 276 -38.02 9.65 -16.44
CA GLU A 276 -38.67 9.97 -15.17
C GLU A 276 -38.17 9.03 -14.05
N GLN A 277 -38.20 7.73 -14.29
CA GLN A 277 -37.72 6.70 -13.36
C GLN A 277 -36.26 6.92 -12.97
N ARG A 278 -35.41 7.28 -13.94
CA ARG A 278 -34.00 7.60 -13.70
C ARG A 278 -33.85 8.82 -12.78
N VAL A 279 -34.61 9.89 -13.01
CA VAL A 279 -34.54 11.12 -12.20
C VAL A 279 -34.89 10.82 -10.75
N TYR A 280 -35.98 10.09 -10.51
CA TYR A 280 -36.37 9.70 -9.15
C TYR A 280 -35.35 8.79 -8.48
N ALA A 281 -34.76 7.82 -9.19
CA ALA A 281 -33.69 7.00 -8.65
C ALA A 281 -32.48 7.87 -8.22
N LEU A 282 -32.09 8.87 -9.01
CA LEU A 282 -31.03 9.81 -8.64
C LEU A 282 -31.36 10.61 -7.36
N HIS A 283 -32.61 11.04 -7.19
CA HIS A 283 -33.05 11.73 -5.98
C HIS A 283 -33.09 10.80 -4.75
N LEU A 284 -33.65 9.59 -4.89
CA LEU A 284 -33.65 8.57 -3.84
C LEU A 284 -32.23 8.24 -3.36
N ARG A 285 -31.27 8.19 -4.28
CA ARG A 285 -29.85 8.03 -3.93
C ARG A 285 -29.37 9.18 -3.05
N ARG A 286 -29.63 10.43 -3.43
CA ARG A 286 -29.22 11.59 -2.61
C ARG A 286 -29.84 11.59 -1.22
N TYR A 287 -31.11 11.22 -1.08
CA TYR A 287 -31.75 11.09 0.23
C TYR A 287 -31.11 9.96 1.07
N ASN A 288 -30.74 8.85 0.42
CA ASN A 288 -30.02 7.77 1.09
C ASN A 288 -28.61 8.20 1.54
N ASP A 289 -27.90 8.97 0.71
CA ASP A 289 -26.59 9.54 1.05
C ASP A 289 -26.71 10.47 2.27
N ALA A 290 -27.73 11.33 2.33
CA ALA A 290 -28.01 12.18 3.48
C ALA A 290 -28.25 11.36 4.77
N LEU A 291 -28.96 10.23 4.69
CA LEU A 291 -29.13 9.32 5.83
C LEU A 291 -27.79 8.71 6.29
N LEU A 292 -26.92 8.30 5.37
CA LEU A 292 -25.59 7.75 5.69
C LEU A 292 -24.67 8.81 6.30
N ILE A 293 -24.71 10.04 5.77
CA ILE A 293 -23.96 11.19 6.31
C ILE A 293 -24.46 11.50 7.72
N HIS A 294 -25.77 11.58 7.94
CA HIS A 294 -26.34 11.87 9.26
C HIS A 294 -26.07 10.76 10.29
N ASP A 295 -25.97 9.49 9.89
CA ASP A 295 -25.54 8.42 10.79
C ASP A 295 -24.08 8.58 11.24
N THR A 296 -23.25 9.20 10.40
CA THR A 296 -21.80 9.32 10.60
C THR A 296 -21.38 10.66 11.23
N VAL A 297 -22.01 11.76 10.85
CA VAL A 297 -21.65 13.14 11.23
C VAL A 297 -22.90 13.95 11.63
N ARG A 298 -22.90 15.28 11.46
CA ARG A 298 -23.99 16.15 11.91
C ARG A 298 -25.08 16.23 10.85
N ALA A 299 -26.31 16.46 11.28
CA ALA A 299 -27.47 16.63 10.38
C ALA A 299 -27.31 17.79 9.38
N VAL A 300 -26.54 18.83 9.70
CA VAL A 300 -26.29 19.98 8.80
C VAL A 300 -25.35 19.63 7.65
N ASP A 301 -24.56 18.57 7.80
CA ASP A 301 -23.64 18.09 6.76
C ASP A 301 -24.38 17.19 5.75
N ALA A 302 -25.57 16.68 6.13
CA ALA A 302 -26.45 15.81 5.33
C ALA A 302 -27.45 16.62 4.50
#